data_AF-A0A3N4KLU1-F1
#
_entry.id   AF-A0A3N4KLU1-F1
#
_cell.length_a   1.000
_cell.length_b   1.000
_cell.length_c   1.000
_cell.angle_alpha   90.00
_cell.angle_beta   90.00
_cell.angle_gamma   90.00
#
_symmetry.space_group_name_H-M   'P 1'
#
loop_
_entity.id
_entity.type
_entity.pdbx_description
1 polymer ?
#
loop_
_entity_poly.entity_id
_entity_poly.type
_entity_poly.pdbx_seq_one_letter_code
_entity_poly.pdbx_strand_id
1 'polypeptide(L)'
;RGNTFFSTLYGKVTSRVMGNMVHAYDDLGVVAELLYAHVLSNTAVLGARDTSLLVVAGLVPQDVDPQLRGHVKGAVTNGATEGQVEAVRRLAEVCCRVAGREVAGSGGASGSGGAKL
;
A
#
# COMPACT_ATOMS: atom_id res chain seq x y z
N ARG A 1 -13.49 -13.13 1.14
CA ARG A 1 -12.09 -13.00 0.64
C ARG A 1 -11.69 -11.54 0.50
N GLY A 2 -12.28 -10.77 -0.43
CA GLY A 2 -12.01 -9.33 -0.59
C GLY A 2 -12.19 -8.50 0.67
N ASN A 3 -13.39 -8.57 1.25
CA ASN A 3 -13.71 -7.82 2.46
C ASN A 3 -12.79 -8.19 3.64
N THR A 4 -12.42 -9.47 3.75
CA THR A 4 -11.44 -9.95 4.75
C THR A 4 -10.07 -9.31 4.52
N PHE A 5 -9.53 -9.37 3.29
CA PHE A 5 -8.23 -8.79 2.97
C PHE A 5 -8.24 -7.26 3.17
N PHE A 6 -9.29 -6.58 2.72
CA PHE A 6 -9.47 -5.14 2.91
C PHE A 6 -9.54 -4.77 4.39
N SER A 7 -10.28 -5.54 5.19
CA SER A 7 -10.39 -5.34 6.64
C SER A 7 -9.07 -5.60 7.37
N THR A 8 -8.29 -6.60 6.94
CA THR A 8 -6.97 -6.87 7.49
C THR A 8 -5.99 -5.75 7.17
N LEU A 9 -6.04 -5.20 5.95
CA LEU A 9 -5.18 -4.11 5.50
C LEU A 9 -5.40 -2.81 6.28
N TYR A 10 -6.66 -2.39 6.42
CA TYR A 10 -7.01 -1.10 7.05
C TYR A 10 -7.39 -1.20 8.52
N GLY A 11 -7.65 -2.40 9.05
CA GLY A 11 -7.95 -2.64 10.46
C GLY A 11 -9.10 -1.80 10.99
N LYS A 12 -8.87 -1.05 12.07
CA LYS A 12 -9.89 -0.23 12.74
C LYS A 12 -10.46 0.91 11.87
N VAL A 13 -9.77 1.32 10.81
CA VAL A 13 -10.23 2.43 9.94
C VAL A 13 -10.93 1.96 8.68
N THR A 14 -11.11 0.65 8.49
CA THR A 14 -11.72 0.04 7.30
C THR A 14 -13.03 0.70 6.89
N SER A 15 -14.00 0.79 7.81
CA SER A 15 -15.32 1.38 7.50
C SER A 15 -15.23 2.85 7.10
N ARG A 16 -14.29 3.60 7.69
CA ARG A 16 -14.05 5.00 7.34
C ARG A 16 -13.44 5.13 5.95
N VAL A 17 -12.47 4.28 5.60
CA VAL A 17 -11.82 4.31 4.27
C VAL A 17 -12.84 3.98 3.19
N MET A 18 -13.64 2.93 3.36
CA MET A 18 -14.69 2.58 2.39
C MET A 18 -15.78 3.65 2.33
N GLY A 19 -16.24 4.14 3.48
CA GLY A 19 -17.24 5.21 3.55
C GLY A 19 -16.79 6.49 2.85
N ASN A 20 -15.51 6.87 2.99
CA ASN A 20 -14.95 8.01 2.27
C ASN A 20 -14.91 7.80 0.75
N MET A 21 -14.61 6.59 0.28
CA MET A 21 -14.61 6.29 -1.15
C MET A 21 -16.02 6.37 -1.74
N VAL A 22 -17.00 5.73 -1.09
CA VAL A 22 -18.42 5.78 -1.49
C VAL A 22 -18.96 7.21 -1.46
N HIS A 23 -18.66 7.98 -0.42
CA HIS A 23 -19.12 9.37 -0.32
C HIS A 23 -18.45 10.29 -1.37
N ALA A 24 -17.21 10.01 -1.76
CA ALA A 24 -16.54 10.80 -2.79
C ALA A 24 -17.18 10.57 -4.15
N TYR A 25 -17.35 9.30 -4.54
CA TYR A 25 -18.04 8.87 -5.75
C TYR A 25 -18.60 7.45 -5.55
N ASP A 26 -19.87 7.23 -5.93
CA ASP A 26 -20.53 5.94 -5.74
C ASP A 26 -19.78 4.79 -6.45
N ASP A 27 -19.24 5.04 -7.63
CA ASP A 27 -18.51 4.05 -8.43
C ASP A 27 -17.12 3.73 -7.86
N LEU A 28 -16.48 4.67 -7.16
CA LEU A 28 -15.16 4.47 -6.56
C LEU A 28 -15.20 3.39 -5.47
N GLY A 29 -16.26 3.37 -4.65
CA GLY A 29 -16.47 2.31 -3.67
C GLY A 29 -16.59 0.93 -4.33
N VAL A 30 -17.38 0.84 -5.41
CA VAL A 30 -17.57 -0.40 -6.19
C VAL A 30 -16.26 -0.87 -6.81
N VAL A 31 -15.50 0.05 -7.43
CA VAL A 31 -14.19 -0.25 -8.02
C VAL A 31 -13.23 -0.79 -6.97
N ALA A 32 -13.18 -0.16 -5.79
CA ALA A 32 -12.35 -0.62 -4.68
C ALA A 32 -12.75 -2.04 -4.24
N GLU A 33 -14.04 -2.30 -4.04
CA GLU A 33 -14.53 -3.63 -3.67
C GLU A 33 -14.13 -4.70 -4.68
N LEU A 34 -14.31 -4.45 -5.98
CA LEU A 34 -13.94 -5.39 -7.04
C LEU A 34 -12.43 -5.65 -7.06
N LEU A 35 -11.61 -4.59 -6.95
CA LEU A 35 -10.15 -4.70 -6.92
C LEU A 35 -9.68 -5.56 -5.75
N TYR A 36 -10.16 -5.26 -4.53
CA TYR A 36 -9.77 -6.01 -3.35
C TYR A 36 -10.33 -7.44 -3.36
N ALA A 37 -11.54 -7.65 -3.85
CA ALA A 37 -12.18 -8.96 -3.93
C ALA A 37 -11.55 -9.91 -4.92
N HIS A 38 -11.21 -9.44 -6.12
CA HIS A 38 -10.80 -10.33 -7.20
C HIS A 38 -9.30 -10.31 -7.43
N VAL A 39 -8.65 -9.15 -7.32
CA VAL A 39 -7.24 -9.00 -7.66
C VAL A 39 -6.37 -9.17 -6.42
N LEU A 40 -6.47 -8.25 -5.45
CA LEU A 40 -5.47 -8.15 -4.38
C LEU A 40 -5.56 -9.29 -3.35
N SER A 41 -6.76 -9.81 -3.09
CA SER A 41 -6.91 -10.92 -2.16
C SER A 41 -6.64 -12.28 -2.80
N ASN A 42 -6.24 -12.36 -4.09
CA ASN A 42 -6.12 -13.63 -4.81
C ASN A 42 -4.79 -14.30 -4.47
N THR A 43 -4.89 -15.34 -3.65
CA THR A 43 -3.72 -16.07 -3.18
C THR A 43 -3.43 -17.37 -3.93
N ALA A 44 -4.02 -17.55 -5.12
CA ALA A 44 -3.76 -18.73 -5.94
C ALA A 44 -2.33 -18.77 -6.52
N VAL A 45 -1.69 -17.60 -6.66
CA VAL A 45 -0.33 -17.45 -7.20
C VAL A 45 0.62 -16.84 -6.16
N LEU A 46 0.23 -15.73 -5.53
CA LEU A 46 1.03 -15.02 -4.52
C LEU A 46 0.32 -14.99 -3.18
N GLY A 47 1.03 -15.30 -2.09
CA GLY A 47 0.46 -15.19 -0.75
C GLY A 47 0.13 -13.74 -0.37
N ALA A 48 -0.73 -13.54 0.64
CA ALA A 48 -1.16 -12.21 1.08
C ALA A 48 0.01 -11.28 1.47
N ARG A 49 1.07 -11.85 2.09
CA ARG A 49 2.32 -11.15 2.39
C ARG A 49 2.96 -10.55 1.15
N ASP A 50 3.20 -11.40 0.15
CA ASP A 50 3.95 -11.03 -1.05
C ASP A 50 3.13 -10.07 -1.92
N THR A 51 1.81 -10.27 -1.99
CA THR A 51 0.91 -9.30 -2.65
C THR A 51 0.95 -7.93 -1.98
N SER A 52 0.92 -7.86 -0.64
CA SER A 52 1.04 -6.58 0.06
C SER A 52 2.41 -5.91 -0.17
N LEU A 53 3.50 -6.67 -0.19
CA LEU A 53 4.83 -6.14 -0.50
C LEU A 53 4.89 -5.58 -1.92
N LEU A 54 4.29 -6.25 -2.92
CA LEU A 54 4.20 -5.72 -4.28
C LEU A 54 3.39 -4.43 -4.37
N VAL A 55 2.29 -4.31 -3.61
CA VAL A 55 1.53 -3.06 -3.55
C VAL A 55 2.38 -1.94 -2.97
N VAL A 56 3.13 -2.19 -1.88
CA VAL A 56 4.10 -1.22 -1.34
C VAL A 56 5.11 -0.81 -2.39
N ALA A 57 5.72 -1.77 -3.11
CA ALA A 57 6.67 -1.49 -4.19
C ALA A 57 6.09 -0.59 -5.29
N GLY A 58 4.82 -0.83 -5.65
CA GLY A 58 4.12 -0.05 -6.68
C GLY A 58 3.72 1.35 -6.22
N LEU A 59 3.48 1.57 -4.93
CA LEU A 59 3.10 2.87 -4.38
C LEU A 59 4.28 3.84 -4.20
N VAL A 60 5.48 3.32 -3.94
CA VAL A 60 6.71 4.13 -3.82
C VAL A 60 6.94 5.06 -5.02
N PRO A 61 6.95 4.59 -6.29
CA PRO A 61 7.14 5.46 -7.45
C PRO A 61 5.98 6.44 -7.71
N GLN A 62 4.82 6.23 -7.08
CA GLN A 62 3.63 7.07 -7.28
C GLN A 62 3.59 8.28 -6.34
N ASP A 63 4.46 8.33 -5.32
CA ASP A 63 4.53 9.41 -4.32
C ASP A 63 3.19 9.72 -3.63
N VAL A 64 2.43 8.66 -3.33
CA VAL A 64 1.11 8.73 -2.66
C VAL A 64 1.22 8.29 -1.19
N ASP A 65 1.80 9.18 -0.40
CA ASP A 65 2.11 8.96 1.02
C ASP A 65 0.93 8.47 1.89
N PRO A 66 -0.31 9.01 1.75
CA PRO A 66 -1.46 8.53 2.51
C PRO A 66 -1.79 7.06 2.25
N GLN A 67 -1.64 6.60 1.00
CA GLN A 67 -1.84 5.22 0.60
C GLN A 67 -0.68 4.37 1.12
N LEU A 68 0.56 4.80 0.90
CA LEU A 68 1.75 4.05 1.30
C LEU A 68 1.74 3.68 2.79
N ARG A 69 1.37 4.61 3.68
CA ARG A 69 1.29 4.37 5.13
C ARG A 69 0.36 3.21 5.50
N GLY A 70 -0.84 3.19 4.92
CA GLY A 70 -1.81 2.13 5.17
C GLY A 70 -1.32 0.77 4.67
N HIS A 71 -0.71 0.76 3.48
CA HIS A 71 -0.22 -0.46 2.85
C HIS A 71 1.04 -1.04 3.51
N VAL A 72 1.92 -0.20 4.06
CA VAL A 72 3.06 -0.66 4.89
C VAL A 72 2.56 -1.41 6.13
N LYS A 73 1.62 -0.81 6.87
CA LYS A 73 1.04 -1.45 8.06
C LYS A 73 0.29 -2.74 7.72
N GLY A 74 -0.47 -2.74 6.62
CA GLY A 74 -1.18 -3.94 6.19
C GLY A 74 -0.25 -5.03 5.65
N ALA A 75 0.92 -4.70 5.10
CA ALA A 75 1.93 -5.69 4.74
C ALA A 75 2.44 -6.44 5.98
N VAL A 76 2.76 -5.71 7.06
CA VAL A 76 3.15 -6.31 8.34
C VAL A 76 2.01 -7.16 8.91
N THR A 77 0.78 -6.65 8.86
CA THR A 77 -0.42 -7.39 9.30
C THR A 77 -0.61 -8.70 8.51
N ASN A 78 -0.25 -8.71 7.22
CA ASN A 78 -0.29 -9.87 6.34
C ASN A 78 0.96 -10.78 6.46
N GLY A 79 1.81 -10.57 7.48
CA GLY A 79 2.93 -11.45 7.81
C GLY A 79 4.29 -11.03 7.23
N ALA A 80 4.42 -9.79 6.74
CA ALA A 80 5.74 -9.25 6.39
C ALA A 80 6.48 -8.77 7.65
N THR A 81 7.81 -8.83 7.63
CA THR A 81 8.62 -8.13 8.64
C THR A 81 8.86 -6.68 8.23
N GLU A 82 9.14 -5.80 9.19
CA GLU A 82 9.54 -4.41 8.88
C GLU A 82 10.76 -4.35 7.98
N GLY A 83 11.72 -5.28 8.17
CA GLY A 83 12.90 -5.40 7.31
C GLY A 83 12.56 -5.75 5.87
N GLN A 84 11.54 -6.61 5.63
CA GLN A 84 11.07 -6.92 4.28
C GLN A 84 10.40 -5.70 3.62
N VAL A 85 9.61 -4.95 4.37
CA VAL A 85 8.98 -3.72 3.87
C VAL A 85 10.05 -2.69 3.46
N GLU A 86 11.03 -2.45 4.33
CA GLU A 86 12.10 -1.50 4.06
C GLU A 86 12.98 -1.93 2.87
N ALA A 87 13.28 -3.23 2.77
CA ALA A 87 14.02 -3.76 1.63
C ALA A 87 13.28 -3.52 0.30
N VAL A 88 11.96 -3.76 0.27
CA VAL A 88 11.13 -3.53 -0.91
C VAL A 88 11.04 -2.05 -1.29
N ARG A 89 10.92 -1.15 -0.29
CA ARG A 89 10.95 0.30 -0.55
C ARG A 89 12.27 0.74 -1.18
N ARG A 90 13.41 0.29 -0.62
CA ARG A 90 14.73 0.55 -1.18
C ARG A 90 14.89 -0.01 -2.59
N LEU A 91 14.38 -1.20 -2.87
CA LEU A 91 14.40 -1.78 -4.22
C LEU A 91 13.57 -0.94 -5.20
N ALA A 92 12.38 -0.48 -4.80
CA ALA A 92 11.57 0.40 -5.63
C ALA A 92 12.27 1.74 -5.91
N GLU A 93 12.95 2.32 -4.92
CA GLU A 93 13.78 3.52 -5.10
C GLU A 93 14.97 3.29 -6.04
N VAL A 94 15.65 2.13 -5.95
CA VAL A 94 16.69 1.74 -6.92
C VAL A 94 16.12 1.68 -8.33
N CYS A 95 14.96 1.03 -8.51
CA CYS A 95 14.28 0.96 -9.81
C CYS A 95 13.97 2.34 -10.37
N CYS A 96 13.50 3.27 -9.53
CA CYS A 96 13.26 4.65 -9.95
C CYS A 96 14.55 5.33 -10.42
N ARG A 97 15.63 5.24 -9.64
CA ARG A 97 16.94 5.82 -10.01
C ARG A 97 17.47 5.26 -11.32
N VAL A 98 17.40 3.94 -11.52
CA VAL A 98 17.82 3.29 -12.77
C VAL A 98 16.94 3.72 -13.94
N ALA A 99 15.65 3.99 -13.70
CA ALA A 99 14.72 4.52 -14.69
C ALA A 99 14.86 6.04 -14.92
N GLY A 100 15.84 6.71 -14.31
CA GLY A 100 16.07 8.16 -14.45
C GLY A 100 15.05 9.03 -13.70
N ARG A 101 14.38 8.48 -12.68
CA ARG A 101 13.43 9.19 -11.82
C ARG A 101 14.02 9.37 -10.42
N GLU A 102 13.93 10.58 -9.89
CA GLU A 102 14.14 10.82 -8.46
C GLU A 102 12.86 10.49 -7.70
N VAL A 103 12.99 9.75 -6.61
CA VAL A 103 11.90 9.56 -5.65
C VAL A 103 12.03 10.66 -4.61
N ALA A 104 10.97 11.42 -4.38
CA ALA A 104 10.94 12.38 -3.28
C ALA A 104 11.05 11.62 -1.96
N GLY A 105 12.17 11.78 -1.22
CA GLY A 105 12.27 11.21 0.13
C GLY A 105 13.61 10.71 0.67
N SER A 106 14.78 11.01 0.07
CA SER A 106 16.07 10.69 0.71
C SER A 106 16.88 11.91 1.16
N GLY A 107 16.29 13.11 1.17
CA GLY A 107 16.89 14.33 1.71
C GLY A 107 16.57 14.51 3.18
N GLY A 108 17.59 14.58 4.03
CA GLY A 108 17.43 14.84 5.46
C GLY A 108 16.68 16.16 5.74
N ALA A 109 15.79 16.09 6.73
CA ALA A 109 15.33 17.19 7.57
C ALA A 109 15.05 18.57 6.92
N SER A 110 13.86 18.75 6.32
CA SER A 110 13.06 19.98 6.44
C SER A 110 11.68 19.82 5.79
N GLY A 111 10.78 19.06 6.43
CA GLY A 111 9.40 18.96 5.95
C GLY A 111 8.67 17.82 6.63
N SER A 112 7.79 18.15 7.56
CA SER A 112 6.93 17.21 8.26
C SER A 112 6.06 16.44 7.26
N GLY A 113 6.38 15.16 7.00
CA GLY A 113 5.56 14.36 6.10
C GLY A 113 6.00 12.91 5.95
N GLY A 114 7.30 12.61 6.06
CA GLY A 114 7.79 11.25 5.90
C GLY A 114 7.11 10.28 6.87
N ALA A 115 6.41 9.29 6.32
CA ALA A 115 5.82 8.17 7.03
C ALA A 115 6.88 7.48 7.90
N LYS A 116 6.96 7.86 9.18
CA LYS A 116 7.61 7.04 10.20
C LYS A 116 6.68 5.86 10.52
N LEU A 117 7.29 4.69 10.68
CA LEU A 117 6.65 3.45 11.15
C LEU A 117 5.82 3.71 12.43
#